data_AF-A0A5C5Q243-F1
#
_entry.id   AF-A0A5C5Q243-F1
#
_cell.length_a   1.000
_cell.length_b   1.000
_cell.length_c   1.000
_cell.angle_alpha   90.00
_cell.angle_beta   90.00
_cell.angle_gamma   90.00
#
_symmetry.space_group_name_H-M   'P 1'
#
loop_
_entity.id
_entity.type
_entity.pdbx_description
1 polymer ?
#
loop_
_entity_poly.entity_id
_entity_poly.type
_entity_poly.pdbx_seq_one_letter_code
_entity_poly.pdbx_strand_id
1 'polypeptide(L)'
;MKRTPSMSAIRGLLFTYDIENTDDLERESLISSKNINIEEELIELFDELTKPEFLSYTKPEQERFIESIEHYLATNDNFDAAFKTMATYFSEPVTDQRAFMRTLLDRLKQYSSTH
;
A
#
# COMPACT_ATOMS: atom_id res chain seq x y z
N MET A 1 -24.09 -9.51 1.62
CA MET A 1 -23.91 -8.18 2.25
C MET A 1 -22.80 -7.47 1.48
N LYS A 2 -23.07 -6.34 0.83
CA LYS A 2 -22.03 -5.52 0.21
C LYS A 2 -21.16 -4.97 1.34
N ARG A 3 -19.94 -5.49 1.48
CA ARG A 3 -19.02 -5.07 2.54
C ARG A 3 -18.55 -3.66 2.19
N THR A 4 -18.67 -2.76 3.15
CA THR A 4 -18.30 -1.36 2.95
C THR A 4 -16.79 -1.26 2.72
N PRO A 5 -16.34 -0.47 1.73
CA PRO A 5 -14.94 -0.10 1.55
C PRO A 5 -14.34 0.38 2.87
N SER A 6 -13.19 -0.17 3.26
CA SER A 6 -12.62 0.08 4.59
C SER A 6 -11.25 0.70 4.49
N MET A 7 -11.11 1.92 4.99
CA MET A 7 -9.82 2.58 5.12
C MET A 7 -8.86 1.79 6.04
N SER A 8 -9.41 1.05 7.01
CA SER A 8 -8.63 0.16 7.88
C SER A 8 -7.99 -1.00 7.12
N ALA A 9 -8.62 -1.50 6.05
CA ALA A 9 -8.02 -2.52 5.20
C ALA A 9 -6.80 -1.94 4.47
N ILE A 10 -6.94 -0.75 3.88
CA ILE A 10 -5.82 -0.05 3.23
C ILE A 10 -4.67 0.18 4.22
N ARG A 11 -4.98 0.65 5.43
CA ARG A 11 -3.99 0.83 6.48
C ARG A 11 -3.26 -0.46 6.85
N GLY A 12 -3.94 -1.61 6.81
CA GLY A 12 -3.31 -2.92 7.05
C GLY A 12 -2.15 -3.18 6.09
N LEU A 13 -2.34 -2.97 4.78
CA LEU A 13 -1.28 -3.11 3.78
C LEU A 13 -0.19 -2.04 3.92
N LEU A 14 -0.58 -0.81 4.26
CA LEU A 14 0.40 0.26 4.42
C LEU A 14 1.22 0.11 5.71
N PHE A 15 0.75 -0.65 6.70
CA PHE A 15 1.45 -0.88 7.95
C PHE A 15 2.83 -1.54 7.73
N THR A 16 3.03 -2.26 6.63
CA THR A 16 4.34 -2.80 6.19
C THR A 16 5.38 -1.69 5.88
N TYR A 17 5.01 -0.42 5.93
CA TYR A 17 5.93 0.71 5.76
C TYR A 17 6.11 1.55 7.03
N ASP A 18 5.36 1.22 8.08
CA ASP A 18 5.35 1.96 9.33
C ASP A 18 6.53 1.55 10.23
N ILE A 19 7.07 2.54 10.95
CA ILE A 19 8.15 2.41 11.93
C ILE A 19 7.73 1.50 13.08
N GLU A 20 6.45 1.47 13.43
CA GLU A 20 5.93 0.64 14.52
C GLU A 20 5.70 -0.84 14.11
N ASN A 21 6.01 -1.23 12.88
CA ASN A 21 5.63 -2.54 12.36
C ASN A 21 6.55 -3.69 12.80
N THR A 22 7.88 -3.55 12.63
CA THR A 22 8.87 -4.55 13.04
C THR A 22 10.25 -3.92 13.10
N ASP A 23 11.11 -4.42 13.99
CA ASP A 23 12.55 -4.11 14.00
C ASP A 23 13.26 -5.01 12.97
N ASP A 24 13.45 -4.50 11.75
CA ASP A 24 14.15 -5.21 10.66
C ASP A 24 15.01 -4.22 9.87
N LEU A 25 16.31 -4.20 10.19
CA LEU A 25 17.25 -3.24 9.63
C LEU A 25 17.39 -3.37 8.10
N GLU A 26 17.23 -4.56 7.52
CA GLU A 26 17.34 -4.74 6.07
C GLU A 26 16.13 -4.12 5.37
N ARG A 27 14.93 -4.36 5.89
CA ARG A 27 13.70 -3.73 5.40
C ARG A 27 13.71 -2.22 5.61
N GLU A 28 14.12 -1.74 6.77
CA GLU A 28 14.22 -0.31 7.07
C GLU A 28 15.17 0.42 6.11
N SER A 29 16.33 -0.19 5.87
CA SER A 29 17.31 0.28 4.90
C SER A 29 16.72 0.31 3.48
N LEU A 30 15.99 -0.75 3.08
CA LEU A 30 15.32 -0.79 1.79
C LEU A 30 14.29 0.34 1.64
N ILE A 31 13.38 0.51 2.61
CA ILE A 31 12.33 1.54 2.55
C ILE A 31 12.94 2.94 2.49
N SER A 32 13.98 3.21 3.27
CA SER A 32 14.65 4.51 3.29
C SER A 32 15.55 4.76 2.07
N SER A 33 15.98 3.72 1.36
CA SER A 33 16.80 3.84 0.14
C SER A 33 16.02 4.26 -1.11
N LYS A 34 14.68 4.14 -1.09
CA LYS A 34 13.80 4.38 -2.24
C LYS A 34 13.13 5.75 -2.17
N ASN A 35 12.92 6.36 -3.34
CA ASN A 35 12.06 7.52 -3.48
C ASN A 35 10.63 7.09 -3.83
N ILE A 36 9.73 7.15 -2.85
CA ILE A 36 8.32 6.76 -3.03
C ILE A 36 7.50 7.70 -3.94
N ASN A 37 8.06 8.84 -4.33
CA ASN A 37 7.46 9.75 -5.30
C ASN A 37 7.87 9.41 -6.75
N ILE A 38 8.80 8.45 -6.95
CA ILE A 38 9.17 7.90 -8.25
C ILE A 38 8.44 6.57 -8.42
N GLU A 39 7.58 6.48 -9.43
CA GLU A 39 6.71 5.31 -9.65
C GLU A 39 7.49 4.00 -9.74
N GLU A 40 8.59 3.96 -10.48
CA GLU A 40 9.42 2.76 -10.66
C GLU A 40 9.99 2.26 -9.33
N GLU A 41 10.54 3.16 -8.51
CA GLU A 41 11.09 2.82 -7.19
C GLU A 41 10.00 2.40 -6.20
N LEU A 42 8.81 3.01 -6.29
CA LEU A 42 7.65 2.63 -5.50
C LEU A 42 7.16 1.22 -5.88
N ILE A 43 7.15 0.89 -7.18
CA ILE A 43 6.79 -0.44 -7.67
C ILE A 43 7.75 -1.49 -7.13
N GLU A 44 9.06 -1.24 -7.17
CA GLU A 44 10.06 -2.15 -6.60
C GLU A 44 9.80 -2.40 -5.10
N LEU A 45 9.46 -1.34 -4.37
CA LEU A 45 9.15 -1.45 -2.95
C LEU A 45 7.86 -2.26 -2.70
N PHE A 46 6.85 -2.12 -3.56
CA PHE A 46 5.64 -2.95 -3.50
C PHE A 46 5.90 -4.40 -3.88
N ASP A 47 6.77 -4.66 -4.86
CA ASP A 47 7.13 -6.01 -5.27
C ASP A 47 7.88 -6.77 -4.18
N GLU A 48 8.74 -6.08 -3.44
CA GLU A 48 9.55 -6.70 -2.40
C GLU A 48 8.78 -6.88 -1.09
N LEU A 49 8.00 -5.88 -0.67
CA LEU A 49 7.38 -5.87 0.66
C LEU A 49 5.86 -6.11 0.63
N THR A 50 5.13 -5.44 -0.25
CA THR A 50 3.66 -5.56 -0.29
C THR A 50 3.23 -6.89 -0.92
N LYS A 51 3.89 -7.34 -1.98
CA LYS A 51 3.51 -8.55 -2.72
C LYS A 51 3.51 -9.83 -1.87
N PRO A 52 4.59 -10.17 -1.13
CA PRO A 52 4.57 -11.40 -0.31
C PRO A 52 3.49 -11.34 0.77
N GLU A 53 3.29 -10.17 1.39
CA GLU A 53 2.22 -9.99 2.37
C GLU A 53 0.83 -10.14 1.72
N PHE A 54 0.59 -9.46 0.59
CA PHE A 54 -0.67 -9.51 -0.14
C PHE A 54 -1.05 -10.94 -0.57
N LEU A 55 -0.06 -11.70 -1.07
CA LEU A 55 -0.25 -13.08 -1.51
C LEU A 55 -0.47 -14.06 -0.35
N SER A 56 -0.12 -13.68 0.88
CA SER A 56 -0.39 -14.50 2.07
C SER A 56 -1.88 -14.47 2.50
N TYR A 57 -2.63 -13.43 2.11
CA TYR A 57 -4.06 -13.32 2.42
C TYR A 57 -4.92 -14.22 1.53
N THR A 58 -6.15 -14.52 1.99
CA THR A 58 -7.13 -15.26 1.20
C THR A 58 -7.65 -14.45 0.01
N LYS A 59 -8.12 -15.12 -1.05
CA LYS A 59 -8.70 -14.45 -2.22
C LYS A 59 -9.77 -13.40 -1.89
N PRO A 60 -10.74 -13.67 -0.98
CA PRO A 60 -11.73 -12.65 -0.60
C PRO A 60 -11.13 -11.43 0.13
N GLU A 61 -10.00 -11.58 0.81
CA GLU A 61 -9.28 -10.47 1.44
C GLU A 61 -8.52 -9.66 0.40
N GLN A 62 -7.84 -10.33 -0.54
CA GLN A 62 -7.18 -9.71 -1.68
C GLN A 62 -8.15 -8.83 -2.49
N GLU A 63 -9.31 -9.38 -2.85
CA GLU A 63 -10.38 -8.64 -3.54
C GLU A 63 -10.86 -7.43 -2.73
N ARG A 64 -10.98 -7.58 -1.41
CA ARG A 64 -11.42 -6.50 -0.52
C ARG A 64 -10.45 -5.31 -0.51
N PHE A 65 -9.14 -5.55 -0.57
CA PHE A 65 -8.16 -4.47 -0.67
C PHE A 65 -8.33 -3.71 -1.98
N ILE A 66 -8.42 -4.43 -3.11
CA ILE A 66 -8.60 -3.86 -4.45
C ILE A 66 -9.89 -3.03 -4.51
N GLU A 67 -11.03 -3.60 -4.11
CA GLU A 67 -12.33 -2.91 -4.12
C GLU A 67 -12.32 -1.65 -3.23
N SER A 68 -11.65 -1.72 -2.07
CA SER A 68 -11.58 -0.57 -1.16
C SER A 68 -10.79 0.58 -1.79
N ILE A 69 -9.62 0.31 -2.37
CA ILE A 69 -8.79 1.34 -3.00
C ILE A 69 -9.50 1.92 -4.24
N GLU A 70 -10.11 1.07 -5.07
CA GLU A 70 -10.92 1.51 -6.22
C GLU A 70 -12.03 2.47 -5.81
N HIS A 71 -12.75 2.13 -4.73
CA HIS A 71 -13.83 2.96 -4.23
C HIS A 71 -13.34 4.35 -3.83
N TYR A 72 -12.30 4.44 -2.99
CA TYR A 72 -11.79 5.73 -2.52
C TYR A 72 -11.16 6.57 -3.64
N LEU A 73 -10.51 5.92 -4.62
CA LEU A 73 -10.05 6.61 -5.83
C LEU A 73 -11.23 7.20 -6.62
N ALA A 74 -12.33 6.45 -6.76
CA ALA A 74 -13.52 6.86 -7.49
C ALA A 74 -14.32 7.96 -6.77
N THR A 75 -14.33 7.99 -5.44
CA THR A 75 -14.98 9.05 -4.65
C THR A 75 -14.16 10.34 -4.58
N ASN A 76 -13.02 10.39 -5.27
CA ASN A 76 -12.10 11.52 -5.25
C ASN A 76 -11.53 11.82 -3.85
N ASP A 77 -11.36 10.77 -3.04
CA ASP A 77 -10.72 10.85 -1.72
C ASP A 77 -9.22 11.15 -1.87
N ASN A 78 -8.65 11.84 -0.88
CA ASN A 78 -7.24 12.21 -0.86
C ASN A 78 -6.36 11.24 -0.07
N PHE A 79 -6.96 10.25 0.61
CA PHE A 79 -6.32 9.25 1.46
C PHE A 79 -5.61 9.81 2.69
N ASP A 80 -5.84 11.07 3.08
CA ASP A 80 -5.19 11.68 4.24
C ASP A 80 -5.37 10.83 5.50
N ALA A 81 -6.56 10.23 5.68
CA ALA A 81 -6.85 9.37 6.83
C ALA A 81 -5.98 8.09 6.89
N ALA A 82 -5.51 7.59 5.75
CA ALA A 82 -4.62 6.43 5.69
C ALA A 82 -3.17 6.82 6.06
N PHE A 83 -2.69 7.96 5.58
CA PHE A 83 -1.29 8.39 5.75
C PHE A 83 -1.03 9.21 7.02
N LYS A 84 -2.03 9.96 7.54
CA LYS A 84 -1.86 10.91 8.65
C LYS A 84 -1.36 10.26 9.95
N THR A 85 -1.62 8.97 10.14
CA THR A 85 -1.20 8.23 11.34
C THR A 85 0.02 7.35 11.12
N MET A 86 0.62 7.39 9.93
CA MET A 86 1.77 6.57 9.63
C MET A 86 3.06 7.34 9.89
N ALA A 87 3.91 6.78 10.74
CA ALA A 87 5.29 7.20 10.85
C ALA A 87 6.09 6.23 9.99
N THR A 88 6.60 6.68 8.83
CA THR A 88 7.22 5.78 7.85
C THR A 88 8.72 5.97 7.75
N TYR A 89 9.44 4.92 7.36
CA TYR A 89 10.86 4.99 7.00
C TYR A 89 11.13 5.63 5.63
N PHE A 90 10.11 6.14 4.94
CA PHE A 90 10.29 6.83 3.65
C PHE A 90 11.27 7.98 3.79
N SER A 91 12.17 8.10 2.81
CA SER A 91 13.17 9.17 2.73
C SER A 91 12.53 10.56 2.58
N GLU A 92 11.36 10.62 1.94
CA GLU A 92 10.58 11.83 1.69
C GLU A 92 9.09 11.59 2.00
N PRO A 93 8.34 12.64 2.35
CA PRO A 93 6.89 12.52 2.48
C PRO A 93 6.23 12.17 1.14
N VAL A 94 5.08 11.50 1.21
CA VAL A 94 4.25 11.21 0.04
C VAL A 94 3.65 12.51 -0.48
N THR A 95 4.12 12.96 -1.65
CA THR A 95 3.68 14.25 -2.25
C THR A 95 2.34 14.13 -2.96
N ASP A 96 2.04 12.98 -3.55
CA ASP A 96 0.76 12.65 -4.17
C ASP A 96 0.26 11.29 -3.67
N GLN A 97 -0.54 11.33 -2.60
CA GLN A 97 -1.14 10.13 -2.00
C GLN A 97 -2.09 9.41 -2.96
N ARG A 98 -2.71 10.11 -3.91
CA ARG A 98 -3.62 9.46 -4.88
C ARG A 98 -2.84 8.73 -5.96
N ALA A 99 -1.74 9.31 -6.43
CA ALA A 99 -0.82 8.63 -7.34
C ALA A 99 -0.23 7.38 -6.66
N PHE A 100 0.24 7.50 -5.41
CA PHE A 100 0.71 6.37 -4.61
C PHE A 100 -0.32 5.25 -4.54
N MET A 101 -1.57 5.58 -4.17
CA MET A 101 -2.65 4.60 -4.05
C MET A 101 -3.10 4.03 -5.41
N ARG A 102 -2.95 4.78 -6.51
CA ARG A 102 -3.18 4.28 -7.87
C ARG A 102 -2.14 3.24 -8.25
N THR A 103 -0.85 3.54 -8.05
CA THR A 103 0.25 2.60 -8.31
C THR A 103 0.07 1.33 -7.49
N LEU A 104 -0.28 1.46 -6.19
CA LEU A 104 -0.59 0.32 -5.33
C LEU A 104 -1.73 -0.53 -5.92
N LEU A 105 -2.85 0.08 -6.29
CA LEU A 105 -3.98 -0.63 -6.88
C LEU A 105 -3.59 -1.44 -8.12
N ASP A 106 -2.83 -0.82 -9.02
CA ASP A 106 -2.40 -1.47 -10.26
C ASP A 106 -1.49 -2.67 -9.97
N ARG A 107 -0.61 -2.56 -8.98
CA ARG A 107 0.21 -3.68 -8.49
C ARG A 107 -0.63 -4.80 -7.89
N LEU A 108 -1.57 -4.49 -7.00
CA LEU A 108 -2.43 -5.52 -6.37
C LEU A 108 -3.23 -6.31 -7.41
N LYS A 109 -3.76 -5.64 -8.44
CA LYS A 109 -4.44 -6.28 -9.57
C LYS A 109 -3.52 -7.19 -10.39
N GLN A 110 -2.28 -6.77 -10.60
CA GLN A 110 -1.29 -7.61 -11.29
C GLN A 110 -0.95 -8.86 -10.45
N TYR A 111 -0.76 -8.71 -9.14
CA TYR A 111 -0.47 -9.83 -8.25
C TYR A 111 -1.61 -10.84 -8.20
N SER A 112 -2.86 -10.36 -8.14
CA SER A 112 -4.04 -11.25 -8.11
C SER A 112 -4.28 -11.99 -9.43
N SER A 113 -3.84 -11.41 -10.56
CA SER A 113 -3.99 -11.97 -11.91
C SER A 113 -2.90 -12.96 -12.31
N THR A 114 -1.78 -13.02 -11.58
CA THR A 114 -0.63 -13.90 -11.90
C THR A 114 -0.82 -15.32 -11.33
N HIS A 115 -2.06 -15.83 -11.31
CA HIS A 115 -2.43 -17.10 -10.66
C HIS A 115 -2.99 -18.14 -11.62
#